data_AF-A0A3D8I500-F1
#
_entry.id   AF-A0A3D8I500-F1
#
_cell.length_a   1.000
_cell.length_b   1.000
_cell.length_c   1.000
_cell.angle_alpha   90.00
_cell.angle_beta   90.00
_cell.angle_gamma   90.00
#
_symmetry.space_group_name_H-M   'P 1'
#
loop_
_entity.id
_entity.type
_entity.pdbx_description
1 polymer ?
#
loop_
_entity_poly.entity_id
_entity_poly.type
_entity_poly.pdbx_seq_one_letter_code
_entity_poly.pdbx_strand_id
1 'polypeptide(L)'
;MIFFEILPNLKSGVYVHFHDIFYPFSYPNSWLRDKNSWNETYLLRAFLSFNSAFEIVFFNTCLNYLYPKEFAQALPLSQKNTGGSIWLRKL
;
A
#
# COMPACT_ATOMS: atom_id res chain seq x y z
N MET A 1 4.43 16.31 -6.89
CA MET A 1 4.47 15.45 -8.09
C MET A 1 3.47 14.28 -8.06
N ILE A 2 3.73 13.11 -7.45
CA ILE A 2 2.85 11.92 -7.61
C ILE A 2 1.38 12.20 -7.21
N PHE A 3 1.13 12.64 -5.99
CA PHE A 3 -0.23 12.79 -5.45
C PHE A 3 -1.03 13.96 -6.05
N PHE A 4 -0.34 15.01 -6.48
CA PHE A 4 -0.98 16.26 -6.92
C PHE A 4 -1.06 16.40 -8.45
N GLU A 5 -0.19 15.72 -9.19
CA GLU A 5 -0.10 15.86 -10.65
C GLU A 5 -0.35 14.54 -11.38
N ILE A 6 0.15 13.42 -10.86
CA ILE A 6 0.00 12.12 -11.55
C ILE A 6 -1.35 11.50 -11.21
N LEU A 7 -1.62 11.20 -9.94
CA LEU A 7 -2.84 10.49 -9.53
C LEU A 7 -4.13 11.18 -10.00
N PRO A 8 -4.29 12.52 -9.92
CA PRO A 8 -5.53 13.16 -10.35
C PRO A 8 -5.80 13.04 -11.86
N ASN A 9 -4.75 12.90 -12.67
CA ASN A 9 -4.84 12.87 -14.13
C ASN A 9 -4.89 11.44 -14.71
N LEU A 10 -4.88 10.40 -13.88
CA LEU A 10 -5.03 9.02 -14.34
C LEU A 10 -6.43 8.77 -14.90
N LYS A 11 -6.49 8.02 -16.00
CA LYS A 11 -7.76 7.51 -16.55
C LYS A 11 -8.36 6.48 -15.60
N SER A 12 -9.70 6.38 -15.58
CA SER A 12 -10.42 5.31 -14.90
C SER A 12 -9.93 3.93 -15.38
N GLY A 13 -9.85 2.98 -14.45
CA GLY A 13 -9.35 1.63 -14.67
C GLY A 13 -7.83 1.46 -14.57
N VAL A 14 -7.05 2.54 -14.43
CA VAL A 14 -5.60 2.45 -14.25
C VAL A 14 -5.25 1.87 -12.88
N TYR A 15 -4.36 0.87 -12.88
CA TYR A 15 -3.79 0.29 -11.67
C TYR A 15 -2.50 1.03 -11.27
N VAL A 16 -2.38 1.33 -9.98
CA VAL A 16 -1.24 2.04 -9.41
C VAL A 16 -0.63 1.19 -8.31
N HIS A 17 0.69 0.98 -8.38
CA HIS A 17 1.46 0.25 -7.38
C HIS A 17 2.29 1.23 -6.55
N PHE A 18 2.13 1.15 -5.23
CA PHE A 18 3.04 1.79 -4.28
C PHE A 18 3.86 0.71 -3.57
N HIS A 19 5.18 0.82 -3.65
CA HIS A 19 6.12 -0.01 -2.90
C HIS A 19 6.32 0.54 -1.49
N ASP A 20 6.86 -0.31 -0.60
CA ASP A 20 7.20 0.01 0.79
C ASP A 20 6.04 0.56 1.62
N ILE A 21 4.83 0.10 1.33
CA ILE A 21 3.63 0.38 2.12
C ILE A 21 3.28 -0.84 2.98
N PHE A 22 3.24 -0.64 4.28
CA PHE A 22 2.96 -1.67 5.26
C PHE A 22 1.69 -1.33 6.03
N TYR A 23 0.85 -2.32 6.29
CA TYR A 23 -0.33 -2.15 7.14
C TYR A 23 0.09 -1.93 8.61
N PRO A 24 -0.54 -1.00 9.38
CA PRO A 24 -1.62 -0.10 9.01
C PRO A 24 -1.13 1.33 8.65
N PHE A 25 -0.33 1.44 7.59
CA PHE A 25 0.31 2.67 7.10
C PHE A 25 1.35 3.25 8.07
N SER A 26 2.31 2.41 8.48
CA SER A 26 3.50 2.82 9.25
C SER A 26 4.69 2.00 8.81
N TYR A 27 5.89 2.59 8.86
CA TYR A 27 7.12 1.85 8.55
C TYR A 27 7.51 0.89 9.68
N PRO A 28 8.28 -0.17 9.39
CA PRO A 28 8.92 -0.98 10.42
C PRO A 28 9.76 -0.13 11.37
N ASN A 29 9.80 -0.50 12.65
CA ASN A 29 10.52 0.23 13.69
C ASN A 29 12.01 0.46 13.39
N SER A 30 12.66 -0.44 12.64
CA SER A 30 14.03 -0.24 12.19
C SER A 30 14.16 0.99 11.30
N TRP A 31 13.27 1.15 10.31
CA TRP A 31 13.33 2.24 9.34
C TRP A 31 13.02 3.59 9.98
N LEU A 32 12.10 3.62 10.95
CA LEU A 32 11.78 4.83 11.71
C LEU A 32 12.98 5.34 12.52
N ARG A 33 13.91 4.45 12.90
CA ARG A 33 15.12 4.82 13.65
C ARG A 33 16.24 5.36 12.76
N ASP A 34 16.20 5.11 11.46
CA ASP A 34 17.30 5.41 10.53
C ASP A 34 17.44 6.90 10.15
N LYS A 35 16.85 7.83 10.91
CA LYS A 35 16.83 9.30 10.66
C LYS A 35 16.36 9.72 9.26
N ASN A 36 15.82 8.78 8.48
CA ASN A 36 15.23 9.05 7.19
C ASN A 36 13.77 9.45 7.38
N SER A 37 13.42 10.66 6.97
CA SER A 37 12.07 11.24 7.10
C SER A 37 11.15 10.78 5.96
N TRP A 38 10.94 9.47 5.83
CA TRP A 38 9.98 8.90 4.88
C TRP A 38 8.56 9.30 5.26
N ASN A 39 7.79 9.82 4.30
CA ASN A 39 6.45 10.37 4.53
C ASN A 39 5.37 9.77 3.62
N GLU A 40 5.78 8.95 2.65
CA GLU A 40 4.95 8.43 1.58
C GLU A 40 3.79 7.58 2.11
N THR A 41 4.04 6.74 3.11
CA THR A 41 3.00 5.89 3.72
C THR A 41 1.90 6.71 4.40
N TYR A 42 2.28 7.80 5.07
CA TYR A 42 1.33 8.67 5.77
C TYR A 42 0.55 9.55 4.79
N LEU A 43 1.22 10.07 3.76
CA LEU A 43 0.57 10.83 2.71
C LEU A 43 -0.41 9.96 1.92
N LEU A 44 -0.04 8.70 1.64
CA LEU A 44 -0.94 7.76 1.00
C LEU A 44 -2.17 7.44 1.86
N ARG A 45 -1.98 7.23 3.18
CA ARG A 45 -3.09 7.05 4.12
C ARG A 45 -4.05 8.25 4.09
N ALA A 46 -3.50 9.47 4.16
CA ALA A 46 -4.29 10.69 4.10
C ALA A 46 -5.02 10.82 2.76
N PHE A 47 -4.34 10.53 1.65
CA PHE A 47 -4.91 10.55 0.31
C PHE A 47 -6.06 9.55 0.13
N LEU A 48 -5.97 8.36 0.73
CA LEU A 48 -7.03 7.34 0.67
C LEU A 48 -8.17 7.64 1.64
N SER A 49 -7.92 8.41 2.70
CA SER A 49 -8.96 8.77 3.66
C SER A 49 -9.99 9.67 2.99
N PHE A 50 -11.26 9.25 3.05
CA PHE A 50 -12.39 9.95 2.41
C PHE A 50 -12.27 10.06 0.87
N ASN A 51 -11.46 9.22 0.24
CA ASN A 51 -11.28 9.22 -1.21
C ASN A 51 -12.12 8.12 -1.85
N SER A 52 -13.13 8.55 -2.61
CA SER A 52 -14.02 7.67 -3.37
C SER A 52 -13.59 7.53 -4.84
N ALA A 53 -12.46 8.11 -5.24
CA ALA A 53 -11.97 8.08 -6.62
C ALA A 53 -10.93 6.98 -6.87
N PHE A 54 -10.47 6.31 -5.81
CA PHE A 54 -9.55 5.20 -5.84
C PHE A 54 -10.03 4.11 -4.90
N GLU A 55 -9.85 2.85 -5.30
CA GLU A 55 -10.09 1.71 -4.43
C GLU A 55 -8.80 0.92 -4.21
N ILE A 56 -8.72 0.24 -3.07
CA ILE A 56 -7.63 -0.69 -2.76
C ILE A 56 -8.01 -2.05 -3.36
N VAL A 57 -7.26 -2.51 -4.36
CA VAL A 57 -7.49 -3.81 -4.99
C VAL A 57 -6.66 -4.92 -4.35
N PHE A 58 -5.50 -4.58 -3.80
CA PHE A 58 -4.64 -5.54 -3.10
C PHE A 58 -3.73 -4.83 -2.11
N PHE A 59 -3.66 -5.32 -0.87
CA PHE A 59 -2.75 -4.83 0.15
C PHE A 59 -2.14 -6.02 0.89
N ASN A 60 -0.93 -6.41 0.48
CA ASN A 60 -0.31 -7.68 0.87
C ASN A 60 -0.18 -7.87 2.39
N THR A 61 0.38 -6.89 3.09
CA THR A 61 0.63 -6.95 4.53
C THR A 61 -0.68 -6.86 5.33
N CYS A 62 -1.68 -6.14 4.82
CA CYS A 62 -3.03 -6.13 5.39
C CYS A 62 -3.69 -7.51 5.30
N LEU A 63 -3.67 -8.13 4.12
CA LEU A 63 -4.23 -9.46 3.91
C LEU A 63 -3.50 -10.53 4.72
N ASN A 64 -2.17 -10.48 4.77
CA ASN A 64 -1.40 -11.40 5.61
C ASN A 64 -1.69 -11.22 7.11
N TYR A 65 -1.96 -9.99 7.56
CA TYR A 65 -2.30 -9.71 8.95
C TYR A 65 -3.71 -10.17 9.33
N LEU A 66 -4.70 -9.88 8.47
CA LEU A 66 -6.11 -10.18 8.75
C LEU A 66 -6.53 -11.61 8.38
N TYR A 67 -5.93 -12.17 7.33
CA TYR A 67 -6.27 -13.48 6.74
C TYR A 67 -5.02 -14.34 6.48
N PRO A 68 -4.19 -14.63 7.50
CA PRO A 68 -2.89 -15.27 7.31
C PRO A 68 -2.96 -16.65 6.66
N LYS A 69 -4.00 -17.44 6.94
CA LYS A 69 -4.13 -18.81 6.42
C LYS A 69 -4.46 -18.80 4.94
N GLU A 70 -5.46 -18.02 4.56
CA GLU A 70 -5.92 -17.82 3.19
C GLU A 70 -4.82 -17.19 2.35
N PHE A 71 -4.12 -16.20 2.91
CA PHE A 71 -2.99 -15.56 2.25
C PHE A 71 -1.83 -16.54 2.02
N ALA A 72 -1.48 -17.36 3.01
CA ALA A 72 -0.46 -18.41 2.86
C ALA A 72 -0.85 -19.48 1.82
N GLN A 73 -2.12 -19.84 1.77
CA GLN A 73 -2.63 -20.83 0.82
C GLN A 73 -2.65 -20.28 -0.61
N ALA A 74 -3.08 -19.03 -0.80
CA ALA A 74 -3.16 -18.40 -2.12
C ALA A 74 -1.78 -17.96 -2.63
N LEU A 75 -0.88 -17.53 -1.74
CA LEU A 75 0.44 -17.01 -2.05
C LEU A 75 1.51 -17.71 -1.19
N PRO A 76 1.82 -19.00 -1.44
CA PRO A 76 2.75 -19.75 -0.59
C PRO A 76 4.17 -19.15 -0.57
N LEU A 77 4.59 -18.48 -1.65
CA LEU A 77 5.90 -17.83 -1.71
C LEU A 77 6.03 -16.61 -0.80
N SER A 78 4.93 -15.93 -0.48
CA SER A 78 4.97 -14.77 0.41
C SER A 78 5.18 -15.14 1.89
N GLN A 79 5.23 -16.43 2.22
CA GLN A 79 5.64 -16.89 3.55
C GLN A 79 7.14 -16.70 3.81
N LYS A 80 7.95 -16.57 2.75
CA LYS A 80 9.37 -16.21 2.88
C LYS A 80 9.57 -14.71 3.11
N ASN A 81 8.69 -13.91 2.50
CA ASN A 81 8.66 -12.46 2.65
C ASN A 81 7.26 -11.99 2.22
N THR A 82 6.52 -11.39 3.16
CA THR A 82 5.17 -10.89 2.90
C THR A 82 5.18 -9.70 1.93
N GLY A 83 6.35 -9.08 1.74
CA GLY A 83 6.57 -7.84 1.01
C GLY A 83 6.06 -6.63 1.79
N GLY A 84 5.96 -5.50 1.10
CA GLY A 84 5.28 -4.28 1.57
C GLY A 84 4.83 -3.48 0.37
N SER A 85 3.56 -3.59 0.00
CA SER A 85 3.02 -2.83 -1.13
C SER A 85 1.50 -2.75 -1.09
N ILE A 86 0.98 -1.77 -1.82
CA ILE A 86 -0.45 -1.61 -2.03
C ILE A 86 -0.71 -1.32 -3.50
N TRP A 87 -1.75 -1.96 -4.02
CA TRP A 87 -2.27 -1.73 -5.36
C TRP A 87 -3.60 -1.02 -5.25
N LEU A 88 -3.71 0.05 -6.02
CA LEU A 88 -4.93 0.84 -6.15
C LEU A 88 -5.46 0.72 -7.58
N ARG A 89 -6.75 0.92 -7.76
CA ARG A 89 -7.37 1.17 -9.07
C ARG A 89 -8.05 2.53 -9.03
N LYS A 90 -7.81 3.35 -10.07
CA LYS A 90 -8.57 4.57 -10.31
C LYS A 90 -9.98 4.18 -10.74
N LEU A 91 -11.00 4.66 -10.02
CA LEU A 91 -12.41 4.50 -10.38
C LEU A 91 -12.80 5.46 -11.50
#